data_AF-A0AAQ1F2G6-F1
#
_entry.id   AF-A0AAQ1F2G6-F1
#
_cell.length_a   1.000
_cell.length_b   1.000
_cell.length_c   1.000
_cell.angle_alpha   90.00
_cell.angle_beta   90.00
_cell.angle_gamma   90.00
#
_symmetry.space_group_name_H-M   'P 1'
#
loop_
_entity.id
_entity.type
_entity.pdbx_description
1 polymer ?
#
loop_
_entity_poly.entity_id
_entity_poly.type
_entity_poly.pdbx_seq_one_letter_code
_entity_poly.pdbx_strand_id
1 'polypeptide(L)'
;SNTVTVSKNDIRGLVNNSGAGYDSNVFQANLPYSVTGTYTAGAVGSTAAATNGNYINLAANANSTSASHGAWKSAMALNVNIPVPSKSLLAGAYEGQLTVNIQAF
;
A
#
# COMPACT_ATOMS: atom_id res chain seq x y z
N SER A 1 1.83 19.98 10.82
CA SER A 1 1.59 18.52 11.03
C SER A 1 2.19 17.74 9.86
N ASN A 2 2.46 16.44 10.03
CA ASN A 2 3.02 15.61 8.97
C ASN A 2 1.98 14.58 8.52
N THR A 3 1.61 14.59 7.23
CA THR A 3 0.70 13.61 6.64
C THR A 3 1.45 12.69 5.71
N VAL A 4 1.23 11.39 5.86
CA VAL A 4 1.68 10.35 4.94
C VAL A 4 0.48 9.83 4.18
N THR A 5 0.58 9.79 2.86
CA THR A 5 -0.40 9.13 1.99
C THR A 5 0.30 8.05 1.19
N VAL A 6 -0.29 6.86 1.17
CA VAL A 6 0.18 5.73 0.35
C VAL A 6 -0.93 5.35 -0.61
N SER A 7 -0.64 5.34 -1.91
CA SER A 7 -1.61 5.06 -2.96
C SER A 7 -1.09 4.11 -4.04
N LYS A 8 -2.00 3.36 -4.64
CA LYS A 8 -1.78 2.53 -5.83
C LYS A 8 -2.33 3.25 -7.05
N ASN A 9 -1.75 2.99 -8.21
CA ASN A 9 -2.35 3.40 -9.48
C ASN A 9 -3.57 2.55 -9.90
N ASP A 10 -3.70 1.32 -9.39
CA ASP A 10 -4.84 0.42 -9.66
C ASP A 10 -5.28 -0.32 -8.37
N ILE A 11 -6.59 -0.38 -8.15
CA ILE A 11 -7.19 -0.98 -6.95
C ILE A 11 -7.01 -2.50 -6.91
N ARG A 12 -6.77 -3.09 -8.08
CA ARG A 12 -6.53 -4.53 -8.27
C ARG A 12 -5.10 -4.93 -7.94
N GLY A 13 -4.20 -3.99 -7.66
CA GLY A 13 -2.79 -4.24 -7.36
C GLY A 13 -1.92 -4.23 -8.62
N LEU A 14 -1.06 -5.22 -8.79
CA LEU A 14 -0.28 -5.38 -10.04
C LEU A 14 -1.16 -6.03 -11.09
N VAL A 15 -1.18 -5.51 -12.32
CA VAL A 15 -2.06 -5.98 -13.38
C VAL A 15 -1.24 -6.45 -14.57
N ASN A 16 -1.58 -7.62 -15.12
CA ASN A 16 -1.09 -8.09 -16.41
C ASN A 16 -2.03 -7.57 -17.50
N ASN A 17 -1.53 -6.63 -18.30
CA ASN A 17 -2.31 -5.95 -19.34
C ASN A 17 -1.97 -6.45 -20.75
N SER A 18 -1.63 -7.74 -20.89
CA SER A 18 -1.26 -8.37 -22.18
C SER A 18 -2.33 -8.32 -23.28
N GLY A 19 -3.58 -7.97 -22.94
CA GLY A 19 -4.70 -7.91 -23.89
C GLY A 19 -5.17 -9.27 -24.42
N ALA A 20 -4.52 -10.37 -24.03
CA ALA A 20 -4.90 -11.72 -24.40
C ALA A 20 -6.19 -12.15 -23.69
N GLY A 21 -7.10 -12.80 -24.41
CA GLY A 21 -8.25 -13.47 -23.81
C GLY A 21 -7.80 -14.68 -22.98
N TYR A 22 -8.42 -14.89 -21.82
CA TYR A 22 -8.17 -16.03 -20.95
C TYR A 22 -9.45 -16.49 -20.25
N ASP A 23 -9.49 -17.76 -19.82
CA ASP A 23 -10.57 -18.26 -19.00
C ASP A 23 -10.46 -17.70 -17.58
N SER A 24 -11.33 -16.74 -17.24
CA SER A 24 -11.33 -16.06 -15.95
C SER A 24 -11.77 -16.94 -14.79
N ASN A 25 -12.26 -18.17 -15.03
CA ASN A 25 -12.51 -19.15 -13.97
C ASN A 25 -11.22 -19.86 -13.53
N VAL A 26 -10.26 -20.02 -14.43
CA VAL A 26 -9.01 -20.76 -14.20
C VAL A 26 -7.83 -19.83 -13.91
N PHE A 27 -7.78 -18.68 -14.62
CA PHE A 27 -6.67 -17.75 -14.54
C PHE A 27 -7.07 -16.40 -13.96
N GLN A 28 -6.09 -15.68 -13.41
CA GLN A 28 -6.21 -14.29 -13.00
C GLN A 28 -5.10 -13.42 -13.61
N ALA A 29 -5.47 -12.22 -14.05
CA ALA A 29 -4.54 -11.22 -14.61
C ALA A 29 -4.27 -10.05 -13.65
N ASN A 30 -4.48 -10.24 -12.34
CA ASN A 30 -4.07 -9.28 -11.31
C ASN A 30 -3.47 -9.98 -10.08
N LEU A 31 -2.67 -9.22 -9.33
CA LEU A 31 -2.06 -9.58 -8.05
C LEU A 31 -2.38 -8.47 -7.03
N PRO A 32 -3.48 -8.60 -6.27
CA PRO A 32 -3.80 -7.67 -5.20
C PRO A 32 -2.71 -7.68 -4.14
N TYR A 33 -2.41 -6.52 -3.54
CA TYR A 33 -1.40 -6.43 -2.48
C TYR A 33 -1.79 -5.42 -1.42
N SER A 34 -1.46 -5.71 -0.16
CA SER A 34 -1.58 -4.76 0.94
C SER A 34 -0.26 -4.06 1.22
N VAL A 35 -0.33 -2.89 1.85
CA VAL A 35 0.85 -2.17 2.34
C VAL A 35 0.66 -1.81 3.80
N THR A 36 1.61 -2.20 4.64
CA THR A 36 1.68 -1.77 6.03
C THR A 36 2.89 -0.87 6.20
N GLY A 37 2.68 0.33 6.76
CA GLY A 37 3.75 1.26 7.10
C GLY A 37 3.86 1.44 8.60
N THR A 38 5.06 1.17 9.12
CA THR A 38 5.38 1.19 10.55
C THR A 38 6.46 2.25 10.82
N TYR A 39 6.20 3.15 11.76
CA TYR A 39 7.13 4.18 12.19
C TYR A 39 6.73 4.75 13.55
N THR A 40 7.62 5.52 14.17
CA THR A 40 7.38 6.23 15.43
C THR A 40 7.00 7.68 15.16
N ALA A 41 5.82 8.09 15.62
CA ALA A 41 5.35 9.47 15.47
C ALA A 41 4.51 9.94 16.67
N GLY A 42 4.51 11.25 16.92
CA GLY A 42 3.65 11.87 17.92
C GLY A 42 2.22 12.07 17.40
N ALA A 43 1.26 12.28 18.30
CA ALA A 43 -0.06 12.76 17.92
C ALA A 43 0.00 14.24 17.48
N VAL A 44 -0.88 14.65 16.57
CA VAL A 44 -0.98 16.05 16.13
C VAL A 44 -1.35 16.93 17.33
N GLY A 45 -0.61 18.03 17.54
CA GLY A 45 -0.89 18.99 18.61
C GLY A 45 -0.62 18.48 20.04
N SER A 46 0.03 17.32 20.20
CA SER A 46 0.33 16.74 21.51
C SER A 46 1.81 16.83 21.84
N THR A 47 2.11 17.04 23.13
CA THR A 47 3.47 16.94 23.71
C THR A 47 3.76 15.56 24.29
N ALA A 48 2.79 14.64 24.23
CA ALA A 48 2.99 13.27 24.69
C ALA A 48 4.11 12.56 23.90
N ALA A 49 4.73 11.57 24.55
CA ALA A 49 5.76 10.77 23.91
C ALA A 49 5.24 10.11 22.63
N ALA A 50 6.07 10.12 21.58
CA ALA A 50 5.76 9.45 20.33
C ALA A 50 5.72 7.93 20.51
N THR A 51 4.79 7.26 19.83
CA THR A 51 4.65 5.81 19.87
C THR A 51 5.02 5.20 18.53
N ASN A 52 5.49 3.96 18.54
CA ASN A 52 5.66 3.17 17.33
C ASN A 52 4.32 2.54 16.96
N GLY A 53 3.94 2.58 15.68
CA GLY A 53 2.68 2.01 15.24
C GLY A 53 2.63 1.73 13.74
N ASN A 54 1.70 0.84 13.38
CA ASN A 54 1.31 0.56 11.99
C ASN A 54 0.32 1.64 11.53
N TYR A 55 0.81 2.85 11.29
CA TYR A 55 -0.06 3.99 10.99
C TYR A 55 -0.60 3.96 9.56
N ILE A 56 0.11 3.30 8.63
CA ILE A 56 -0.38 3.08 7.26
C ILE A 56 -0.84 1.63 7.15
N ASN A 57 -2.11 1.45 6.78
CA ASN A 57 -2.68 0.14 6.46
C ASN A 57 -3.51 0.27 5.18
N LEU A 58 -2.87 0.01 4.04
CA LEU A 58 -3.53 -0.01 2.74
C LEU A 58 -3.99 -1.43 2.45
N ALA A 59 -5.30 -1.66 2.42
CA ALA A 59 -5.87 -2.97 2.14
C ALA A 59 -5.60 -3.42 0.69
N ALA A 60 -5.71 -4.73 0.44
CA ALA A 60 -5.46 -5.33 -0.88
C ALA A 60 -6.34 -4.71 -1.98
N ASN A 61 -7.60 -4.45 -1.64
CA ASN A 61 -8.65 -3.91 -2.49
C ASN A 61 -8.92 -2.40 -2.27
N ALA A 62 -7.93 -1.65 -1.78
CA ALA A 62 -8.00 -0.20 -1.62
C ALA A 62 -6.96 0.52 -2.47
N ASN A 63 -7.32 1.71 -2.95
CA ASN A 63 -6.47 2.56 -3.80
C ASN A 63 -5.56 3.50 -3.02
N SER A 64 -5.97 3.95 -1.83
CA SER A 64 -5.20 4.92 -1.05
C SER A 64 -5.53 4.82 0.43
N THR A 65 -4.58 5.20 1.27
CA THR A 65 -4.76 5.41 2.71
C THR A 65 -3.83 6.53 3.17
N SER A 66 -4.19 7.19 4.27
CA SER A 66 -3.37 8.28 4.81
C SER A 66 -3.43 8.32 6.33
N ALA A 67 -2.36 8.81 6.95
CA ALA A 67 -2.30 9.06 8.38
C ALA A 67 -1.59 10.40 8.65
N SER A 68 -2.11 11.14 9.63
CA SER A 68 -1.56 12.44 10.04
C SER A 68 -1.02 12.37 11.46
N HIS A 69 0.16 12.94 11.65
CA HIS A 69 0.93 12.88 12.88
C HIS A 69 1.57 14.22 13.23
N GLY A 70 1.98 14.32 14.49
CA GLY A 70 2.92 15.33 14.98
C GLY A 70 4.33 15.03 14.50
N ALA A 71 5.32 15.23 15.36
CA ALA A 71 6.73 15.06 15.00
C ALA A 71 7.07 13.60 14.61
N TRP A 72 7.86 13.45 13.55
CA TRP A 72 8.41 12.17 13.08
C TRP A 72 9.68 11.82 13.86
N LYS A 73 9.83 10.56 14.31
CA LYS A 73 10.89 10.16 15.25
C LYS A 73 11.71 8.92 14.88
N SER A 74 11.40 8.21 13.80
CA SER A 74 12.18 7.03 13.35
C SER A 74 12.27 6.92 11.83
N ALA A 75 12.99 5.94 11.29
CA ALA A 75 12.78 5.57 9.89
C ALA A 75 11.37 4.95 9.68
N MET A 76 10.86 4.99 8.45
CA MET A 76 9.69 4.22 8.02
C MET A 76 10.11 2.85 7.54
N ALA A 77 9.38 1.82 7.96
CA ALA A 77 9.37 0.53 7.28
C ALA A 77 8.07 0.38 6.49
N LEU A 78 8.16 0.01 5.22
CA LEU A 78 7.01 -0.33 4.38
C LEU A 78 7.09 -1.81 4.02
N ASN A 79 6.05 -2.56 4.37
CA ASN A 79 5.90 -3.95 3.97
C ASN A 79 4.81 -4.05 2.89
N VAL A 80 5.19 -4.54 1.71
CA VAL A 80 4.27 -4.81 0.61
C VAL A 80 4.02 -6.32 0.57
N ASN A 81 2.78 -6.74 0.77
CA ASN A 81 2.43 -8.15 0.84
C ASN A 81 1.47 -8.54 -0.29
N ILE A 82 1.96 -9.38 -1.20
CA ILE A 82 1.17 -10.04 -2.23
C ILE A 82 0.83 -11.45 -1.70
N PRO A 83 -0.44 -11.76 -1.38
CA PRO A 83 -0.82 -13.10 -0.92
C PRO A 83 -0.75 -14.11 -2.07
N VAL A 84 -0.77 -15.40 -1.72
CA VAL A 84 -0.83 -16.49 -2.70
C VAL A 84 -2.12 -16.34 -3.55
N PRO A 85 -2.01 -16.30 -4.88
CA PRO A 85 -3.16 -16.26 -5.79
C PRO A 85 -4.13 -17.43 -5.57
N SER A 86 -5.43 -17.18 -5.71
CA SER A 86 -6.46 -18.23 -5.64
C SER A 86 -6.69 -18.95 -6.97
N LYS A 87 -6.20 -18.36 -8.09
CA LYS A 87 -6.24 -18.91 -9.44
C LYS A 87 -4.82 -18.97 -10.02
N SER A 88 -4.67 -19.72 -11.10
CA SER A 88 -3.43 -19.74 -11.87
C SER A 88 -3.12 -18.35 -12.43
N LEU A 89 -1.84 -18.01 -12.55
CA LEU A 89 -1.43 -16.73 -13.12
C LEU A 89 -1.43 -16.79 -14.65
N LEU A 90 -2.01 -15.77 -15.27
CA LEU A 90 -1.86 -15.55 -16.70
C LEU A 90 -0.39 -15.22 -17.00
N ALA A 91 0.19 -15.88 -18.01
CA ALA A 91 1.55 -15.60 -18.42
C ALA A 91 1.74 -14.13 -18.83
N GLY A 92 2.84 -13.51 -18.39
CA GLY A 92 3.18 -12.13 -18.72
C GLY A 92 3.67 -11.32 -17.51
N ALA A 93 3.95 -10.05 -17.75
CA ALA A 93 4.36 -9.11 -16.70
C ALA A 93 3.15 -8.60 -15.92
N TYR A 94 3.32 -8.45 -14.61
CA TYR A 94 2.34 -7.83 -13.72
C TYR A 94 2.94 -6.53 -13.20
N GLU A 95 2.32 -5.42 -13.56
CA GLU A 95 2.89 -4.10 -13.32
C GLU A 95 1.94 -3.21 -12.51
N GLY A 96 2.52 -2.27 -11.77
CA GLY A 96 1.79 -1.31 -10.97
C GLY A 96 2.72 -0.28 -10.36
N GLN A 97 2.14 0.77 -9.80
CA GLN A 97 2.86 1.84 -9.13
C GLN A 97 2.30 2.02 -7.72
N LEU A 98 3.20 2.01 -6.74
CA LEU A 98 2.95 2.40 -5.36
C LEU A 98 3.59 3.77 -5.13
N THR A 99 2.80 4.75 -4.76
CA THR A 99 3.25 6.11 -4.48
C THR A 99 3.16 6.39 -2.99
N VAL A 100 4.24 6.94 -2.42
CA VAL A 100 4.28 7.42 -1.05
C VAL A 100 4.49 8.93 -1.10
N ASN A 101 3.53 9.68 -0.57
CA ASN A 101 3.58 11.13 -0.48
C ASN A 101 3.67 11.55 0.98
N ILE A 102 4.68 12.33 1.32
CA ILE A 102 4.89 12.86 2.67
C ILE A 102 4.80 14.39 2.59
N GLN A 103 3.86 14.97 3.32
CA GLN A 103 3.60 16.41 3.37
C GLN A 103 3.77 16.91 4.79
N ALA A 104 4.57 17.96 4.96
CA ALA A 104 4.74 18.67 6.23
C ALA A 104 4.13 20.07 6.12
N PHE A 105 3.39 20.47 7.15
CA PHE A 105 2.85 21.82 7.37
C PHE A 105 3.45 22.43 8.63
#